data_AF-A0A7H8JTU2-F1
#
_entry.id   AF-A0A7H8JTU2-F1
#
_cell.length_a   1.000
_cell.length_b   1.000
_cell.length_c   1.000
_cell.angle_alpha   90.00
_cell.angle_beta   90.00
_cell.angle_gamma   90.00
#
_symmetry.space_group_name_H-M   'P 1'
#
loop_
_entity.id
_entity.type
_entity.pdbx_description
1 polymer ?
#
loop_
_entity_poly.entity_id
_entity_poly.type
_entity_poly.pdbx_seq_one_letter_code
_entity_poly.pdbx_strand_id
1 'polypeptide(L)'
;MDWTEAEYVEYLAGERRRYAWVMREYGGMGPEAAEAAALEEYPYESADAPFRGLVFHDEAWHWAMLRIHGHAYWVERPELTDQSAAYQALD
;
A
#
# COMPACT_ATOMS: atom_id res chain seq x y z
N MET A 1 17.01 -0.64 9.72
CA MET A 1 17.11 -1.92 8.99
C MET A 1 17.91 -1.58 7.75
N ASP A 2 19.06 -2.21 7.53
CA ASP A 2 19.97 -1.82 6.45
C ASP A 2 19.64 -2.65 5.20
N TRP A 3 18.58 -2.27 4.49
CA TRP A 3 18.24 -2.88 3.21
C TRP A 3 19.27 -2.53 2.14
N THR A 4 19.58 -3.48 1.29
CA THR A 4 20.20 -3.17 0.00
C THR A 4 19.22 -2.39 -0.87
N GLU A 5 19.75 -1.67 -1.86
CA GLU A 5 18.90 -0.94 -2.83
C GLU A 5 17.93 -1.87 -3.57
N ALA A 6 18.38 -3.09 -3.90
CA ALA A 6 17.55 -4.07 -4.58
C ALA A 6 16.40 -4.57 -3.70
N GLU A 7 16.67 -4.87 -2.43
CA GLU A 7 15.63 -5.28 -1.46
C GLU A 7 14.60 -4.16 -1.25
N TYR A 8 15.05 -2.90 -1.13
CA TYR A 8 14.14 -1.77 -0.99
C TYR A 8 13.24 -1.60 -2.21
N VAL A 9 13.82 -1.60 -3.42
CA VAL A 9 13.04 -1.37 -4.65
C VAL A 9 12.04 -2.51 -4.87
N GLU A 10 12.42 -3.75 -4.62
CA GLU A 10 11.51 -4.90 -4.72
C GLU A 10 10.37 -4.80 -3.71
N TYR A 11 10.69 -4.47 -2.46
CA TYR A 11 9.68 -4.29 -1.42
C TYR A 11 8.71 -3.16 -1.79
N LEU A 12 9.22 -1.99 -2.17
CA LEU A 12 8.43 -0.84 -2.61
C LEU A 12 7.53 -1.18 -3.81
N ALA A 13 8.01 -1.99 -4.75
CA ALA A 13 7.22 -2.43 -5.89
C ALA A 13 6.05 -3.33 -5.46
N GLY A 14 6.26 -4.23 -4.49
CA GLY A 14 5.21 -5.05 -3.89
C GLY A 14 4.11 -4.21 -3.25
N GLU A 15 4.51 -3.19 -2.50
CA GLU A 15 3.58 -2.27 -1.81
C GLU A 15 2.72 -1.47 -2.78
N ARG A 16 3.35 -0.89 -3.79
CA ARG A 16 2.65 -0.17 -4.85
C ARG A 16 1.65 -1.06 -5.59
N ARG A 17 2.04 -2.30 -5.89
CA ARG A 17 1.16 -3.29 -6.53
C ARG A 17 -0.04 -3.60 -5.65
N ARG A 18 0.19 -3.90 -4.38
CA ARG A 18 -0.87 -4.23 -3.42
C ARG A 18 -1.85 -3.07 -3.22
N TYR A 19 -1.34 -1.85 -3.06
CA TYR A 19 -2.19 -0.66 -2.91
C TYR A 19 -2.98 -0.32 -4.17
N ALA A 20 -2.32 -0.29 -5.34
CA ALA A 20 -3.01 -0.05 -6.60
C ALA A 20 -4.11 -1.09 -6.84
N TRP A 21 -3.87 -2.36 -6.47
CA TRP A 21 -4.89 -3.39 -6.52
C TRP A 21 -6.09 -3.07 -5.62
N VAL A 22 -5.88 -2.68 -4.36
CA VAL A 22 -7.00 -2.32 -3.45
C VAL A 22 -7.76 -1.10 -3.97
N MET A 23 -7.05 -0.08 -4.44
CA MET A 23 -7.68 1.13 -5.00
C MET A 23 -8.56 0.83 -6.22
N ARG A 24 -8.21 -0.19 -7.01
CA ARG A 24 -9.04 -0.68 -8.11
C ARG A 24 -10.24 -1.48 -7.62
N GLU A 25 -9.99 -2.53 -6.84
CA GLU A 25 -11.02 -3.51 -6.49
C GLU A 25 -12.02 -2.99 -5.45
N TYR A 26 -11.55 -2.17 -4.50
CA TYR A 26 -12.38 -1.61 -3.42
C TYR A 26 -12.65 -0.12 -3.60
N GLY A 27 -11.73 0.61 -4.22
CA GLY A 27 -11.85 2.06 -4.44
C GLY A 27 -12.51 2.46 -5.78
N GLY A 28 -12.72 1.52 -6.70
CA GLY A 28 -13.31 1.78 -8.01
C GLY A 28 -12.45 2.65 -8.93
N MET A 29 -11.16 2.81 -8.63
CA MET A 29 -10.24 3.58 -9.47
C MET A 29 -9.88 2.83 -10.76
N GLY A 30 -9.70 3.57 -11.85
CA GLY A 30 -9.11 3.02 -13.08
C GLY A 30 -7.64 2.64 -12.88
N PRO A 31 -7.07 1.74 -13.73
CA PRO A 31 -5.70 1.24 -13.55
C PRO A 31 -4.63 2.33 -13.43
N GLU A 32 -4.59 3.29 -14.38
CA GLU A 32 -3.60 4.38 -14.38
C GLU A 32 -3.72 5.29 -13.14
N ALA A 33 -4.95 5.56 -12.69
CA ALA A 33 -5.20 6.39 -11.51
C ALA A 33 -4.77 5.66 -10.23
N ALA A 34 -4.97 4.35 -10.15
CA ALA A 34 -4.55 3.55 -9.01
C ALA A 34 -3.02 3.42 -8.93
N GLU A 35 -2.35 3.28 -10.07
CA GLU A 35 -0.88 3.30 -10.15
C GLU A 35 -0.32 4.67 -9.73
N ALA A 36 -0.91 5.76 -10.21
CA ALA A 36 -0.53 7.10 -9.78
C ALA A 36 -0.72 7.30 -8.27
N ALA A 37 -1.86 6.86 -7.72
CA ALA A 37 -2.12 6.94 -6.29
C ALA A 37 -1.11 6.10 -5.47
N ALA A 38 -0.69 4.94 -5.97
CA ALA A 38 0.33 4.13 -5.32
C ALA A 38 1.72 4.80 -5.32
N LEU A 39 2.07 5.55 -6.37
CA LEU A 39 3.31 6.32 -6.44
C LEU A 39 3.32 7.50 -5.46
N GLU A 40 2.16 8.12 -5.25
CA GLU A 40 1.98 9.21 -4.28
C GLU A 40 2.05 8.69 -2.84
N GLU A 41 1.36 7.59 -2.54
CA GLU A 41 1.33 7.00 -1.20
C GLU A 41 2.68 6.37 -0.81
N TYR A 42 3.35 5.76 -1.79
CA TYR A 42 4.63 5.08 -1.61
C TYR A 42 5.71 5.71 -2.48
N PRO A 43 6.21 6.90 -2.11
CA PRO A 43 7.30 7.54 -2.84
C PRO A 43 8.61 6.76 -2.67
N TYR A 44 9.50 6.89 -3.65
CA TYR A 44 10.85 6.40 -3.51
C TYR A 44 11.64 7.28 -2.54
N GLU A 45 12.36 6.64 -1.62
CA GLU A 45 13.26 7.25 -0.66
C GLU A 45 14.70 6.80 -0.97
N SER A 46 15.62 7.76 -1.00
CA SER A 46 17.03 7.47 -1.27
C SER A 46 17.69 6.69 -0.12
N ALA A 47 18.79 5.99 -0.41
CA ALA A 47 19.57 5.28 0.60
C ALA A 47 20.05 6.18 1.76
N ASP A 48 20.29 7.46 1.48
CA ASP A 48 20.72 8.45 2.48
C ASP A 48 19.54 9.15 3.20
N ALA A 49 18.29 8.82 2.84
CA ALA A 49 17.13 9.44 3.46
C ALA A 49 17.06 9.06 4.95
N PRO A 50 17.03 10.04 5.87
CA PRO A 50 16.82 9.74 7.26
C PRO A 50 15.46 9.08 7.39
N PHE A 51 15.43 7.88 7.98
CA PHE A 51 14.23 7.07 8.14
C PHE A 51 13.68 6.44 6.85
N ARG A 52 14.54 6.13 5.86
CA ARG A 52 14.14 5.29 4.71
C ARG A 52 13.38 4.05 5.18
N GLY A 53 12.21 3.83 4.60
CA GLY A 53 11.32 2.72 4.93
C GLY A 53 10.70 2.83 6.31
N LEU A 54 10.82 3.94 7.06
CA LEU A 54 10.17 4.08 8.38
C LEU A 54 8.66 4.24 8.23
N VAL A 55 8.22 4.90 7.17
CA VAL A 55 6.86 4.71 6.66
C VAL A 55 6.87 3.36 5.95
N PHE A 56 7.06 2.26 6.68
CA PHE A 56 6.54 1.00 6.22
C PHE A 56 5.01 1.31 6.06
N HIS A 57 4.33 1.20 4.92
CA HIS A 57 4.23 0.14 3.92
C HIS A 57 3.74 -1.19 4.49
N ASP A 58 3.81 -1.43 5.79
CA ASP A 58 3.44 -2.70 6.42
C ASP A 58 1.95 -3.04 6.23
N GLU A 59 1.13 -2.11 5.75
CA GLU A 59 -0.29 -2.35 5.54
C GLU A 59 -0.85 -1.59 4.33
N ALA A 60 -0.39 -1.86 3.10
CA ALA A 60 -1.02 -1.32 1.88
C ALA A 60 -2.55 -1.50 1.85
N TRP A 61 -3.05 -2.57 2.46
CA TRP A 61 -4.47 -2.74 2.72
C TRP A 61 -5.05 -1.67 3.65
N HIS A 62 -4.47 -1.47 4.84
CA HIS A 62 -4.96 -0.51 5.83
C HIS A 62 -4.94 0.92 5.30
N TRP A 63 -3.84 1.33 4.67
CA TRP A 63 -3.72 2.66 4.08
C TRP A 63 -4.75 2.89 2.97
N ALA A 64 -4.97 1.90 2.11
CA ALA A 64 -6.01 1.99 1.10
C ALA A 64 -7.41 2.03 1.72
N MET A 65 -7.70 1.23 2.75
CA MET A 65 -8.99 1.24 3.44
C MET A 65 -9.25 2.57 4.16
N LEU A 66 -8.23 3.14 4.82
CA LEU A 66 -8.28 4.50 5.36
C LEU A 66 -8.58 5.52 4.28
N ARG A 67 -7.96 5.40 3.11
CA ARG A 67 -8.14 6.32 1.99
C ARG A 67 -9.55 6.23 1.38
N ILE A 68 -10.14 5.03 1.34
CA ILE A 68 -11.45 4.76 0.73
C ILE A 68 -12.59 5.03 1.70
N HIS A 69 -12.47 4.58 2.95
CA HIS A 69 -13.54 4.56 3.95
C HIS A 69 -13.34 5.53 5.11
N GLY A 70 -12.14 6.10 5.27
CA GLY A 70 -11.80 7.03 6.34
C GLY A 70 -11.31 6.37 7.63
N HIS A 71 -11.01 7.20 8.62
CA HIS A 71 -10.32 6.79 9.86
C HIS A 71 -11.08 5.82 10.76
N ALA A 72 -12.39 5.64 10.58
CA ALA A 72 -13.21 4.74 11.40
C ALA A 72 -13.56 3.42 10.70
N TYR A 73 -12.92 3.12 9.55
CA TYR A 73 -13.37 2.01 8.69
C TYR A 73 -13.42 0.66 9.42
N TRP A 74 -12.47 0.35 10.32
CA TRP A 74 -12.47 -0.94 11.02
C TRP A 74 -13.62 -1.07 12.04
N VAL A 75 -14.20 0.06 12.50
CA VAL A 75 -15.40 0.07 13.35
C VAL A 75 -16.66 -0.01 12.51
N GLU A 76 -16.71 0.76 11.42
CA GLU A 76 -17.90 0.87 10.56
C GLU A 76 -18.04 -0.32 9.59
N ARG A 77 -16.93 -0.93 9.23
CA ARG A 77 -16.75 -2.00 8.24
C ARG A 77 -15.80 -3.07 8.80
N PRO A 78 -16.17 -3.74 9.91
CA PRO A 78 -15.28 -4.71 10.55
C PRO A 78 -14.87 -5.85 9.60
N GLU A 79 -15.68 -6.16 8.60
CA GLU A 79 -15.37 -7.14 7.55
C GLU A 79 -14.18 -6.77 6.66
N LEU A 80 -13.72 -5.51 6.69
CA LEU A 80 -12.54 -5.03 5.95
C LEU A 80 -11.31 -4.88 6.85
N THR A 81 -11.40 -5.26 8.12
CA THR A 81 -10.25 -5.24 9.04
C THR A 81 -9.17 -6.21 8.57
N ASP A 82 -9.60 -7.42 8.19
CA ASP A 82 -8.71 -8.43 7.66
C ASP A 82 -8.61 -8.34 6.13
N GLN A 83 -7.42 -8.62 5.62
CA GLN A 83 -7.15 -8.68 4.19
C GLN A 83 -7.94 -9.82 3.54
N SER A 84 -8.46 -9.58 2.34
CA SER A 84 -9.12 -10.64 1.57
C SER A 84 -8.13 -11.68 1.06
N ALA A 85 -8.60 -12.90 0.83
CA ALA A 85 -7.76 -13.96 0.27
C ALA A 85 -7.17 -13.59 -1.11
N ALA A 86 -7.89 -12.79 -1.90
CA ALA A 86 -7.39 -12.30 -3.18
C ALA A 86 -6.24 -11.30 -3.02
N TYR A 87 -6.28 -10.47 -1.98
CA TYR A 87 -5.16 -9.58 -1.63
C TYR A 87 -3.92 -10.36 -1.18
N GLN A 88 -4.12 -11.35 -0.31
CA GLN A 88 -3.04 -12.20 0.21
C GLN A 88 -2.34 -13.03 -0.89
N ALA A 89 -2.98 -13.22 -2.04
CA ALA A 89 -2.43 -13.95 -3.18
C ALA A 89 -1.64 -13.07 -4.17
N LEU A 90 -1.41 -11.79 -3.86
CA LEU A 90 -0.64 -10.86 -4.70
C LEU A 90 0.88 -11.02 -4.55
N ASP A 91 1.32 -11.78 -3.56
CA ASP A 91 2.72 -12.10 -3.24
C ASP A 91 3.09 -13.54 -3.65
#